data_AF-E2J6B1-F1
#
_entry.id   AF-E2J6B1-F1
#
_cell.length_a   1.000
_cell.length_b   1.000
_cell.length_c   1.000
_cell.angle_alpha   90.00
_cell.angle_beta   90.00
_cell.angle_gamma   90.00
#
_symmetry.space_group_name_H-M   'P 1'
#
loop_
_entity.id
_entity.type
_entity.pdbx_description
1 polymer ?
#
loop_
_entity_poly.entity_id
_entity_poly.type
_entity_poly.pdbx_seq_one_letter_code
_entity_poly.pdbx_strand_id
1 'polypeptide(L)'
;FFQHISRFECQYLNGTERVRLVHRFIYNREQLTHFDSDVGLYVADSPLGEPTAKYWNSQPDILENAQSAVDRFCRHNYGVDAPFTVDRRVQPKVRVSQMQSGSLPQTNRLVCYVAGFYPAEIGVKWFKNGQE
;
A
#
# COMPACT_ATOMS: atom_id res chain seq x y z
N PHE A 1 -28.21 2.06 -2.43
CA PHE A 1 -27.17 3.04 -2.83
C PHE A 1 -26.19 2.32 -3.73
N PHE A 2 -25.80 2.93 -4.84
CA PHE A 2 -24.81 2.36 -5.78
C PHE A 2 -23.45 3.02 -5.53
N GLN A 3 -22.37 2.23 -5.51
CA GLN A 3 -21.03 2.71 -5.27
C GLN A 3 -20.16 2.54 -6.52
N HIS A 4 -19.59 3.63 -7.02
CA HIS A 4 -18.56 3.62 -8.05
C HIS A 4 -17.23 4.04 -7.43
N ILE A 5 -16.18 3.23 -7.63
CA ILE A 5 -14.82 3.51 -7.14
C ILE A 5 -13.87 3.43 -8.33
N SER A 6 -13.07 4.48 -8.50
CA SER A 6 -11.91 4.51 -9.38
C SER A 6 -10.66 4.52 -8.51
N ARG A 7 -9.85 3.47 -8.57
CA ARG A 7 -8.65 3.32 -7.72
C ARG A 7 -7.39 3.28 -8.58
N PHE A 8 -6.47 4.21 -8.33
CA PHE A 8 -5.15 4.23 -8.96
C PHE A 8 -4.13 3.70 -7.96
N GLU A 9 -3.54 2.55 -8.24
CA GLU A 9 -2.55 1.92 -7.39
C GLU A 9 -1.18 1.92 -8.07
N CYS A 10 -0.21 2.58 -7.45
CA CYS A 10 1.18 2.60 -7.91
C CYS A 10 2.01 1.65 -7.03
N GLN A 11 2.58 0.63 -7.64
CA GLN A 11 3.45 -0.36 -6.99
C GLN A 11 4.90 -0.02 -7.30
N TYR A 12 5.67 0.27 -6.24
CA TYR A 12 7.07 0.72 -6.32
C TYR A 12 8.00 -0.42 -5.89
N LEU A 13 8.91 -0.82 -6.78
CA LEU A 13 9.92 -1.85 -6.53
C LEU A 13 11.30 -1.21 -6.73
N ASN A 14 12.16 -1.35 -5.71
CA ASN A 14 13.47 -0.69 -5.65
C ASN A 14 13.37 0.84 -5.87
N GLY A 15 12.53 1.50 -5.07
CA GLY A 15 12.23 2.92 -5.26
C GLY A 15 11.40 3.14 -6.52
N THR A 16 11.87 3.99 -7.43
CA THR A 16 11.17 4.31 -8.69
C THR A 16 11.77 3.64 -9.92
N GLU A 17 12.70 2.69 -9.73
CA GLU A 17 13.31 1.93 -10.82
C GLU A 17 12.24 1.14 -11.58
N ARG A 18 11.46 0.34 -10.86
CA ARG A 18 10.33 -0.41 -11.41
C ARG A 18 9.03 0.08 -10.78
N VAL A 19 8.15 0.63 -11.62
CA VAL A 19 6.87 1.18 -11.18
C VAL A 19 5.77 0.59 -12.06
N ARG A 20 4.76 -0.01 -11.41
CA ARG A 20 3.56 -0.52 -12.08
C ARG A 20 2.35 0.28 -11.62
N LEU A 21 1.57 0.77 -12.56
CA LEU A 21 0.27 1.39 -12.30
C LEU A 21 -0.83 0.37 -12.60
N VAL A 22 -1.74 0.20 -11.64
CA VAL A 22 -3.00 -0.51 -11.86
C VAL A 22 -4.16 0.43 -11.54
N HIS A 23 -4.93 0.79 -12.57
CA HIS A 23 -6.12 1.63 -12.44
C HIS A 23 -7.38 0.77 -12.52
N ARG A 24 -8.08 0.60 -11.39
CA ARG A 24 -9.24 -0.28 -11.25
C ARG A 24 -10.54 0.50 -11.22
N PHE A 25 -11.53 0.02 -11.97
CA PHE A 25 -12.92 0.48 -11.91
C PHE A 25 -13.79 -0.56 -11.22
N ILE A 26 -14.43 -0.15 -10.13
CA ILE A 26 -15.16 -1.03 -9.22
C ILE A 26 -16.57 -0.49 -9.04
N TYR A 27 -17.56 -1.36 -9.22
CA TYR A 27 -18.97 -1.07 -9.00
C TYR A 27 -19.53 -2.00 -7.92
N ASN A 28 -20.07 -1.45 -6.82
CA ASN A 28 -20.62 -2.22 -5.71
C ASN A 28 -19.70 -3.35 -5.21
N ARG A 29 -18.38 -3.08 -5.15
CA ARG A 29 -17.31 -4.03 -4.79
C ARG A 29 -16.96 -5.09 -5.84
N GLU A 30 -17.67 -5.13 -6.97
CA GLU A 30 -17.28 -5.90 -8.14
C GLU A 30 -16.32 -5.08 -9.01
N GLN A 31 -15.12 -5.57 -9.25
CA GLN A 31 -14.21 -4.95 -10.22
C GLN A 31 -14.68 -5.29 -11.64
N LEU A 32 -14.93 -4.26 -12.45
CA LEU A 32 -15.44 -4.44 -13.80
C LEU A 32 -14.31 -4.49 -14.83
N THR A 33 -13.38 -3.53 -14.75
CA THR A 33 -12.25 -3.42 -15.66
C THR A 33 -11.08 -2.75 -14.96
N HIS A 34 -9.86 -3.03 -15.41
CA HIS A 34 -8.67 -2.33 -14.97
C HIS A 34 -7.73 -2.03 -16.14
N PHE A 35 -6.96 -0.95 -16.03
CA PHE A 35 -5.74 -0.77 -16.81
C PHE A 35 -4.55 -1.27 -16.00
N ASP A 36 -3.66 -2.01 -16.65
CA ASP A 36 -2.39 -2.46 -16.10
C ASP A 36 -1.26 -1.93 -16.97
N SER A 37 -0.34 -1.16 -16.40
CA SER A 37 0.77 -0.58 -17.16
C SER A 37 1.70 -1.62 -17.78
N ASP A 38 1.80 -2.82 -17.20
CA ASP A 38 2.61 -3.90 -17.75
C ASP A 38 1.96 -4.52 -19.01
N VAL A 39 0.63 -4.40 -19.12
CA VAL A 39 -0.15 -4.85 -20.29
C VAL A 39 -0.31 -3.71 -21.30
N GLY A 40 -0.46 -2.47 -20.82
CA GLY A 40 -0.64 -1.28 -21.62
C GLY A 40 -2.05 -1.09 -22.18
N LEU A 41 -3.06 -1.84 -21.69
CA LEU A 41 -4.46 -1.78 -22.14
C LEU A 41 -5.43 -1.94 -20.96
N TYR A 42 -6.68 -1.53 -21.16
CA TYR A 42 -7.80 -1.87 -20.29
C TYR A 42 -8.23 -3.32 -20.51
N VAL A 43 -8.33 -4.09 -19.44
CA VAL A 43 -8.76 -5.49 -19.41
C VAL A 43 -10.09 -5.57 -18.67
N ALA A 44 -11.04 -6.33 -19.19
CA ALA A 44 -12.30 -6.60 -18.51
C ALA A 44 -12.10 -7.72 -17.48
N ASP A 45 -12.54 -7.50 -16.25
CA ASP A 45 -12.50 -8.47 -15.14
C ASP A 45 -13.86 -9.15 -14.92
N SER A 46 -14.93 -8.60 -15.52
CA SER A 46 -16.26 -9.20 -15.55
C SER A 46 -16.96 -8.91 -16.88
N PRO A 47 -18.03 -9.67 -17.22
CA PRO A 47 -18.79 -9.44 -18.46
C PRO A 47 -19.35 -8.02 -18.58
N LEU A 48 -19.70 -7.39 -17.45
CA LEU A 48 -20.17 -6.01 -17.40
C LEU A 48 -19.06 -4.99 -17.73
N GLY A 49 -17.80 -5.37 -17.55
CA GLY A 49 -16.64 -4.55 -17.89
C GLY A 49 -16.23 -4.59 -19.37
N GLU A 50 -16.63 -5.60 -20.13
CA GLU A 50 -16.22 -5.76 -21.53
C GLU A 50 -16.55 -4.56 -22.42
N PRO A 51 -17.76 -3.97 -22.37
CA PRO A 51 -18.09 -2.81 -23.20
C PRO A 51 -17.19 -1.62 -22.85
N THR A 52 -16.90 -1.45 -21.56
CA THR A 52 -16.06 -0.36 -21.04
C THR A 52 -14.61 -0.52 -21.49
N ALA A 53 -14.03 -1.71 -21.34
CA ALA A 53 -12.67 -2.00 -21.76
C ALA A 53 -12.50 -1.81 -23.28
N LYS A 54 -13.43 -2.34 -24.08
CA LYS A 54 -13.44 -2.16 -25.55
C LYS A 54 -13.54 -0.68 -25.92
N TYR A 55 -14.44 0.06 -25.27
CA TYR A 55 -14.62 1.48 -25.53
C TYR A 55 -13.34 2.26 -25.22
N TRP A 56 -12.76 2.14 -24.03
CA TRP A 56 -11.55 2.90 -23.69
C TRP A 56 -10.33 2.50 -24.51
N ASN A 57 -10.14 1.22 -24.83
CA ASN A 57 -9.05 0.80 -25.73
C ASN A 57 -9.23 1.32 -27.17
N SER A 58 -10.45 1.68 -27.58
CA SER A 58 -10.72 2.29 -28.89
C SER A 58 -10.44 3.80 -28.95
N GLN A 59 -10.17 4.44 -27.81
CA GLN A 59 -9.96 5.88 -27.70
C GLN A 59 -8.46 6.18 -27.48
N PRO A 60 -7.73 6.66 -28.51
CA PRO A 60 -6.28 6.87 -28.43
C PRO A 60 -5.87 7.78 -27.27
N ASP A 61 -6.55 8.91 -27.10
CA ASP A 61 -6.24 9.91 -26.07
C ASP A 61 -6.38 9.33 -24.64
N ILE A 62 -7.38 8.46 -24.43
CA ILE A 62 -7.60 7.81 -23.12
C ILE A 62 -6.47 6.82 -22.86
N LEU A 63 -6.13 6.02 -23.86
CA LEU A 63 -5.12 4.97 -23.72
C LEU A 63 -3.72 5.56 -23.52
N GLU A 64 -3.34 6.57 -24.31
CA GLU A 64 -2.06 7.27 -24.17
C GLU A 64 -1.94 7.95 -22.79
N ASN A 65 -3.02 8.56 -22.31
CA ASN A 65 -3.06 9.19 -21.00
C ASN A 65 -2.94 8.18 -19.83
N ALA A 66 -3.43 6.95 -20.02
CA ALA A 66 -3.28 5.85 -19.06
C ALA A 66 -1.87 5.25 -19.11
N GLN A 67 -1.30 5.05 -20.30
CA GLN A 67 0.07 4.54 -20.48
C GLN A 67 1.13 5.49 -19.92
N SER A 68 0.96 6.80 -20.12
CA SER A 68 1.86 7.83 -19.56
C SER A 68 1.70 8.06 -18.05
N ALA A 69 0.65 7.51 -17.42
CA ALA A 69 0.35 7.72 -16.02
C ALA A 69 1.41 7.15 -15.06
N VAL A 70 2.22 6.17 -15.48
CA VAL A 70 3.33 5.68 -14.66
C VAL A 70 4.31 6.82 -14.32
N ASP A 71 4.69 7.63 -15.31
CA ASP A 71 5.62 8.74 -15.10
C ASP A 71 4.93 9.97 -14.53
N ARG A 72 3.89 10.47 -15.23
CA ARG A 72 3.24 11.75 -14.87
C ARG A 72 2.49 11.69 -13.55
N PHE A 73 2.06 10.50 -13.09
CA PHE A 73 1.31 10.33 -11.85
C PHE A 73 2.10 9.56 -10.81
N CYS A 74 2.51 8.31 -11.06
CA CYS A 74 3.18 7.53 -10.01
C CYS A 74 4.55 8.10 -9.63
N ARG A 75 5.49 8.20 -10.58
CA ARG A 75 6.84 8.72 -10.28
C ARG A 75 6.81 10.17 -9.81
N HIS A 76 5.95 11.00 -10.42
CA HIS A 76 5.75 12.37 -9.98
C HIS A 76 5.32 12.45 -8.50
N ASN A 77 4.23 11.78 -8.12
CA ASN A 77 3.74 11.84 -6.74
C ASN A 77 4.73 11.19 -5.76
N TYR A 78 5.41 10.10 -6.13
CA TYR A 78 6.48 9.55 -5.32
C TYR A 78 7.55 10.60 -5.00
N GLY A 79 8.01 11.36 -5.99
CA GLY A 79 9.00 12.42 -5.77
C GLY A 79 8.51 13.54 -4.87
N VAL A 80 7.23 13.91 -4.97
CA VAL A 80 6.60 14.94 -4.13
C VAL A 80 6.41 14.46 -2.69
N ASP A 81 5.94 13.22 -2.51
CA ASP A 81 5.54 12.68 -1.21
C ASP A 81 6.65 11.93 -0.46
N ALA A 82 7.75 11.58 -1.12
CA ALA A 82 8.84 10.80 -0.53
C ALA A 82 9.34 11.38 0.81
N PRO A 83 9.57 12.70 0.97
CA PRO A 83 10.00 13.28 2.24
C PRO A 83 9.04 13.03 3.41
N PHE A 84 7.74 12.87 3.11
CA PHE A 84 6.68 12.74 4.11
C PHE A 84 6.20 11.30 4.30
N THR A 85 6.58 10.38 3.41
CA THR A 85 6.10 8.99 3.39
C THR A 85 7.26 8.00 3.46
N VAL A 86 8.07 7.92 2.41
CA VAL A 86 9.17 6.96 2.25
C VAL A 86 10.31 7.26 3.21
N ASP A 87 10.69 8.54 3.33
CA ASP A 87 11.81 8.98 4.16
C ASP A 87 11.38 9.28 5.60
N ARG A 88 10.06 9.28 5.86
CA ARG A 88 9.52 9.53 7.19
C ARG A 88 10.01 8.47 8.18
N ARG A 89 10.61 8.93 9.27
CA ARG A 89 10.98 8.10 10.42
C ARG A 89 10.43 8.73 11.69
N VAL A 90 9.80 7.91 12.54
CA VAL A 90 9.31 8.32 13.86
C VAL A 90 9.87 7.34 14.88
N GLN A 91 10.55 7.88 15.89
CA GLN A 91 11.21 7.08 16.92
C GLN A 91 10.20 6.35 17.83
N PRO A 92 10.47 5.09 18.23
CA PRO A 92 9.62 4.38 19.17
C PRO A 92 9.71 4.92 20.58
N LYS A 93 8.57 4.92 21.26
CA LYS A 93 8.48 5.07 22.71
C LYS A 93 8.46 3.68 23.32
N VAL A 94 9.44 3.39 24.17
CA VAL A 94 9.65 2.08 24.79
C VAL A 94 9.37 2.15 26.29
N ARG A 95 8.59 1.21 26.80
CA ARG A 95 8.34 1.04 28.23
C ARG A 95 8.36 -0.43 28.60
N VAL A 96 9.19 -0.80 29.57
CA VAL A 96 9.18 -2.13 30.17
C VAL A 96 8.37 -2.09 31.47
N SER A 97 7.42 -3.02 31.63
CA SER A 97 6.70 -3.17 32.89
C SER A 97 6.41 -4.63 33.20
N GLN A 98 6.12 -4.94 34.46
CA GLN A 98 5.61 -6.26 34.83
C GLN A 98 4.24 -6.51 34.19
N MET A 99 3.99 -7.75 33.78
CA MET A 99 2.70 -8.19 33.28
C MET A 99 1.72 -8.33 34.46
N GLN A 100 0.65 -7.54 34.47
CA GLN A 100 -0.43 -7.71 35.45
C GLN A 100 -1.28 -8.91 35.05
N SER A 101 -1.21 -10.01 35.80
CA SER A 101 -2.05 -11.20 35.60
C SER A 101 -3.29 -11.10 36.49
N GLY A 102 -4.48 -11.05 35.90
CA GLY A 102 -5.75 -10.96 36.63
C GLY A 102 -6.19 -12.27 37.32
N SER A 103 -5.45 -13.37 37.16
CA SER A 103 -5.92 -14.70 37.57
C SER A 103 -4.90 -15.63 38.24
N LEU A 104 -3.60 -15.27 38.36
CA LEU A 104 -2.63 -16.08 39.11
C LEU A 104 -1.55 -15.22 39.81
N PRO A 105 -1.14 -15.55 41.06
CA PRO A 105 -0.07 -14.85 41.81
C PRO A 105 1.35 -15.04 41.28
N GLN A 106 1.54 -15.64 40.11
CA GLN A 106 2.88 -15.80 39.55
C GLN A 106 2.88 -15.55 38.06
N THR A 107 3.62 -14.52 37.67
CA THR A 107 4.52 -14.60 36.52
C THR A 107 5.49 -13.42 36.58
N ASN A 108 6.78 -13.68 36.79
CA ASN A 108 7.88 -12.71 36.62
C ASN A 108 8.06 -12.35 35.14
N ARG A 109 6.96 -12.08 34.42
CA ARG A 109 6.96 -11.75 33.00
C ARG A 109 7.04 -10.24 32.85
N LEU A 110 7.98 -9.81 32.05
CA LEU A 110 8.10 -8.42 31.62
C LEU A 110 7.45 -8.28 30.25
N VAL A 111 6.82 -7.13 30.03
CA VAL A 111 6.28 -6.72 28.74
C VAL A 111 7.06 -5.50 28.27
N CYS A 112 7.52 -5.53 27.03
CA CYS A 112 8.13 -4.38 26.36
C CYS A 112 7.07 -3.75 25.46
N TYR A 113 6.49 -2.63 25.90
CA TYR A 113 5.59 -1.83 25.08
C TYR A 113 6.44 -0.95 24.16
N VAL A 114 6.32 -1.17 22.86
CA VAL A 114 6.97 -0.35 21.83
C VAL A 114 5.88 0.28 20.97
N ALA A 115 5.78 1.60 21.00
CA ALA A 115 4.64 2.31 20.40
C ALA A 115 5.05 3.65 19.77
N GLY A 116 4.18 4.15 18.88
CA GLY A 116 4.31 5.50 18.31
C GLY A 116 5.44 5.67 17.29
N PHE A 117 5.90 4.59 16.66
CA PHE A 117 6.96 4.61 15.66
C PHE A 117 6.42 4.43 14.24
N TYR A 118 7.26 4.77 13.26
CA TYR A 118 7.02 4.55 11.84
C TYR A 118 8.38 4.47 11.11
N PRO A 119 8.56 3.55 10.13
CA PRO A 119 7.57 2.59 9.62
C PRO A 119 7.35 1.41 10.58
N ALA A 120 6.52 0.44 10.20
CA ALA A 120 6.07 -0.63 11.10
C ALA A 120 7.13 -1.73 11.32
N GLU A 121 8.11 -1.84 10.41
CA GLU A 121 9.21 -2.78 10.51
C GLU A 121 10.08 -2.47 11.73
N ILE A 122 10.22 -3.44 12.63
CA ILE A 122 10.99 -3.30 13.86
C ILE A 122 11.62 -4.62 14.28
N GLY A 123 12.83 -4.54 14.84
CA GLY A 123 13.47 -5.64 15.57
C GLY A 123 13.43 -5.38 17.07
N VAL A 124 12.96 -6.35 17.87
CA VAL A 124 12.96 -6.27 19.33
C VAL A 124 13.67 -7.50 19.88
N LYS A 125 14.64 -7.28 20.77
CA LYS A 125 15.44 -8.32 21.42
C LYS A 125 15.45 -8.10 22.93
N TRP A 126 15.53 -9.17 23.69
CA TRP A 126 15.74 -9.14 25.13
C TRP A 126 17.18 -9.52 25.44
N PHE A 127 17.71 -8.97 26.53
CA PHE A 127 19.03 -9.34 27.04
C PHE A 127 18.92 -9.60 28.54
N LYS A 128 19.61 -10.64 29.01
CA LYS A 128 19.80 -10.91 30.44
C LYS A 128 21.28 -10.86 30.76
N ASN A 129 21.68 -9.92 31.61
CA ASN A 129 23.09 -9.72 32.00
C ASN A 129 24.03 -9.54 30.79
N GLY A 130 23.57 -8.87 29.73
CA GLY A 130 24.34 -8.62 28.52
C GLY A 130 24.38 -9.76 27.49
N GLN A 131 23.74 -10.90 27.77
CA GLN A 131 23.56 -12.00 26.82
C GLN A 131 22.15 -11.96 26.24
N GLU A 132 22.06 -12.11 24.91
CA GLU A 132 20.78 -12.28 24.19
C GLU A 132 20.14 -13.63 24.52
#